data_AF-A0A1Q6QIZ2-F1
#
_entry.id   AF-A0A1Q6QIZ2-F1
#
_cell.length_a   1.000
_cell.length_b   1.000
_cell.length_c   1.000
_cell.angle_alpha   90.00
_cell.angle_beta   90.00
_cell.angle_gamma   90.00
#
_symmetry.space_group_name_H-M   'P 1'
#
loop_
_entity.id
_entity.type
_entity.pdbx_description
1 polymer ?
#
loop_
_entity_poly.entity_id
_entity_poly.type
_entity_poly.pdbx_seq_one_letter_code
_entity_poly.pdbx_strand_id
1 'polypeptide(L)'
;MKRIFSLLLVVVLVFGTTSVYALSWTSTSEPCKTYTINIVKYELIPGDVGNSFRVNPNTTARKGEYAYYSIEVYNADNQKVDPGKLIVTDMAAPTNLDNGLYAALVTGSRPMLTYSIEEKTSLQELHYNNMPITISGDTVTIGKLVFTRSVSGVVTDVHFDGNILELTKELTALNMTPEDVYNGKVCMSNDVLIQNFGMICKQTATSKWYNDADAIKNITIPKTGDAPLNALFIALVTLVTTGAAICFSCRFKQKKD
;
A
#
# COMPACT_ATOMS: atom_id res chain seq x y z
N MET A 1 -14.40 50.67 6.49
CA MET A 1 -13.25 50.03 5.80
C MET A 1 -12.82 48.82 6.64
N LYS A 2 -13.37 47.64 6.37
CA LYS A 2 -12.93 46.69 5.32
C LYS A 2 -11.57 46.03 5.60
N ARG A 3 -11.31 45.38 6.75
CA ARG A 3 -10.21 44.38 6.88
C ARG A 3 -10.40 43.24 7.90
N ILE A 4 -11.50 43.16 8.65
CA ILE A 4 -11.66 42.10 9.68
C ILE A 4 -12.70 41.02 9.32
N PHE A 5 -13.56 41.25 8.32
CA PHE A 5 -14.59 40.26 7.94
C PHE A 5 -14.20 39.24 6.86
N SER A 6 -12.99 39.31 6.28
CA SER A 6 -12.52 38.33 5.27
C SER A 6 -11.74 37.14 5.83
N LEU A 7 -11.29 37.18 7.09
CA LEU A 7 -10.52 36.08 7.68
C LEU A 7 -11.39 35.04 8.40
N LEU A 8 -12.62 35.40 8.77
CA LEU A 8 -13.56 34.43 9.37
C LEU A 8 -14.29 33.57 8.33
N LEU A 9 -14.31 33.99 7.05
CA LEU A 9 -14.92 33.21 5.95
C LEU A 9 -13.96 32.16 5.37
N VAL A 10 -12.66 32.23 5.66
CA VAL A 10 -11.66 31.25 5.15
C VAL A 10 -11.48 30.06 6.10
N VAL A 11 -11.84 30.20 7.38
CA VAL A 11 -11.78 29.10 8.36
C VAL A 11 -13.01 28.19 8.27
N VAL A 12 -14.10 28.64 7.63
CA VAL A 12 -15.33 27.85 7.43
C VAL A 12 -15.43 27.19 6.05
N LEU A 13 -14.47 27.46 5.13
CA LEU A 13 -14.52 26.96 3.74
C LEU A 13 -13.39 25.98 3.35
N VAL A 14 -12.58 25.52 4.30
CA VAL A 14 -11.56 24.46 4.07
C VAL A 14 -11.77 23.24 4.99
N PHE A 15 -12.96 23.10 5.59
CA PHE A 15 -13.42 21.84 6.20
C PHE A 15 -14.59 21.22 5.44
N GLY A 16 -14.71 21.55 4.16
CA GLY A 16 -15.42 20.76 3.17
C GLY A 16 -14.48 19.79 2.46
N THR A 17 -13.48 19.21 3.16
CA THR A 17 -12.99 17.92 2.69
C THR A 17 -14.20 17.01 2.83
N THR A 18 -14.88 16.71 1.72
CA THR A 18 -15.60 15.46 1.64
C THR A 18 -14.57 14.42 2.02
N SER A 19 -14.57 14.02 3.29
CA SER A 19 -14.16 12.68 3.64
C SER A 19 -14.89 11.84 2.63
N VAL A 20 -14.16 11.28 1.67
CA VAL A 20 -14.68 10.23 0.82
C VAL A 20 -15.12 9.19 1.83
N TYR A 21 -16.40 9.22 2.19
CA TYR A 21 -16.99 8.18 2.99
C TYR A 21 -16.76 6.97 2.11
N ALA A 22 -15.78 6.13 2.51
CA ALA A 22 -15.63 4.83 1.92
C ALA A 22 -17.03 4.23 1.99
N LEU A 23 -17.67 4.12 0.83
CA LEU A 23 -19.00 3.57 0.72
C LEU A 23 -18.86 2.20 1.37
N SER A 24 -19.48 2.02 2.54
CA SER A 24 -19.33 0.81 3.34
C SER A 24 -20.13 -0.31 2.66
N TRP A 25 -19.64 -0.72 1.50
CA TRP A 25 -20.16 -1.85 0.75
C TRP A 25 -19.84 -3.09 1.60
N THR A 26 -20.87 -3.62 2.25
CA THR A 26 -20.74 -4.79 3.11
C THR A 26 -20.37 -5.99 2.25
N SER A 27 -19.09 -6.36 2.20
CA SER A 27 -18.64 -7.60 1.59
C SER A 27 -18.76 -8.75 2.60
N THR A 28 -19.14 -9.93 2.10
CA THR A 28 -18.99 -11.20 2.83
C THR A 28 -17.68 -11.84 2.39
N SER A 29 -16.55 -11.18 2.61
CA SER A 29 -15.26 -11.82 2.34
C SER A 29 -14.96 -12.86 3.42
N GLU A 30 -14.40 -14.00 3.02
CA GLU A 30 -13.80 -14.93 3.98
C GLU A 30 -12.71 -14.23 4.81
N PRO A 31 -12.46 -14.66 6.06
CA PRO A 31 -11.39 -14.08 6.87
C PRO A 31 -10.02 -14.36 6.24
N CYS A 32 -9.07 -13.45 6.45
CA CYS A 32 -7.68 -13.64 6.03
C CYS A 32 -7.12 -14.97 6.53
N LYS A 33 -6.49 -15.73 5.63
CA LYS A 33 -5.67 -16.86 6.05
C LYS A 33 -4.50 -16.36 6.91
N THR A 34 -4.11 -17.20 7.85
CA THR A 34 -3.01 -16.90 8.77
C THR A 34 -1.81 -17.77 8.45
N TYR A 35 -0.64 -17.14 8.37
CA TYR A 35 0.63 -17.80 8.14
C TYR A 35 1.61 -17.45 9.26
N THR A 36 2.43 -18.44 9.63
CA THR A 36 3.63 -18.22 10.44
C THR A 36 4.82 -18.16 9.51
N ILE A 37 5.49 -17.01 9.44
CA ILE A 37 6.67 -16.80 8.59
C ILE A 37 7.90 -16.76 9.49
N ASN A 38 8.77 -17.75 9.38
CA ASN A 38 10.02 -17.85 10.13
C ASN A 38 11.19 -17.53 9.20
N ILE A 39 11.91 -16.44 9.48
CA ILE A 39 13.19 -16.13 8.83
C ILE A 39 14.29 -16.37 9.86
N VAL A 40 15.10 -17.40 9.64
CA VAL A 40 16.18 -17.77 10.56
C VAL A 40 17.51 -17.30 10.00
N LYS A 41 18.26 -16.55 10.81
CA LYS A 41 19.57 -16.02 10.44
C LYS A 41 20.68 -16.98 10.89
N TYR A 42 21.68 -17.16 10.03
CA TYR A 42 22.83 -18.00 10.32
C TYR A 42 24.12 -17.20 10.22
N GLU A 43 25.07 -17.50 11.10
CA GLU A 43 26.46 -17.11 10.94
C GLU A 43 27.27 -18.27 10.36
N LEU A 44 28.24 -17.92 9.53
CA LEU A 44 29.20 -18.86 8.98
C LEU A 44 30.28 -19.15 10.02
N ILE A 45 30.50 -20.42 10.31
CA ILE A 45 31.62 -20.90 11.12
C ILE A 45 32.61 -21.58 10.16
N PRO A 46 33.70 -20.90 9.79
CA PRO A 46 34.70 -21.47 8.91
C PRO A 46 35.42 -22.64 9.61
N GLY A 47 35.74 -23.68 8.85
CA GLY A 47 36.48 -24.84 9.34
C GLY A 47 37.40 -25.41 8.27
N ASP A 48 38.41 -26.17 8.71
CA ASP A 48 39.47 -26.70 7.83
C ASP A 48 38.98 -27.78 6.84
N VAL A 49 37.86 -28.45 7.18
CA VAL A 49 37.24 -29.52 6.36
C VAL A 49 35.92 -29.06 5.75
N GLY A 50 35.65 -27.75 5.79
CA GLY A 50 34.44 -27.14 5.25
C GLY A 50 33.77 -26.19 6.23
N ASN A 51 32.79 -25.48 5.69
CA ASN A 51 32.03 -24.49 6.43
C ASN A 51 30.84 -25.12 7.18
N SER A 52 30.57 -24.61 8.38
CA SER A 52 29.35 -24.93 9.12
C SER A 52 28.54 -23.66 9.40
N PHE A 53 27.28 -23.82 9.79
CA PHE A 53 26.36 -22.72 10.02
C PHE A 53 25.73 -22.86 11.39
N ARG A 54 25.63 -21.74 12.12
CA ARG A 54 24.96 -21.68 13.42
C ARG A 54 23.89 -20.61 13.41
N VAL A 55 22.72 -20.93 13.99
CA VAL A 55 21.65 -19.94 14.17
C VAL A 55 22.16 -18.80 15.04
N ASN A 56 22.12 -17.58 14.51
CA ASN A 56 22.48 -16.36 15.23
C ASN A 56 21.55 -15.22 14.79
N PRO A 57 20.47 -14.92 15.54
CA PRO A 57 19.54 -13.84 15.19
C PRO A 57 20.20 -12.44 15.21
N ASN A 58 21.34 -12.30 15.90
CA ASN A 58 22.06 -11.03 16.03
C ASN A 58 23.19 -10.86 15.02
N THR A 59 23.40 -11.85 14.13
CA THR A 59 24.47 -11.73 13.12
C THR A 59 24.25 -10.53 12.20
N THR A 60 25.33 -9.87 11.81
CA THR A 60 25.30 -8.75 10.86
C THR A 60 26.20 -9.07 9.68
N ALA A 61 25.96 -8.41 8.55
CA ALA A 61 26.76 -8.56 7.35
C ALA A 61 27.02 -7.18 6.74
N ARG A 62 28.25 -6.98 6.27
CA ARG A 62 28.71 -5.76 5.60
C ARG A 62 28.77 -5.97 4.10
N LYS A 63 28.84 -4.86 3.35
CA LYS A 63 29.04 -4.90 1.89
C LYS A 63 30.23 -5.79 1.52
N GLY A 64 30.01 -6.72 0.60
CA GLY A 64 30.99 -7.72 0.15
C GLY A 64 30.94 -9.04 0.94
N GLU A 65 30.23 -9.10 2.06
CA GLU A 65 29.99 -10.33 2.82
C GLU A 65 28.68 -11.01 2.39
N TYR A 66 28.45 -12.23 2.85
CA TYR A 66 27.22 -12.98 2.60
C TYR A 66 26.31 -12.98 3.83
N ALA A 67 25.02 -12.74 3.60
CA ALA A 67 23.95 -13.02 4.54
C ALA A 67 23.43 -14.44 4.33
N TYR A 68 23.44 -15.26 5.38
CA TYR A 68 22.95 -16.64 5.33
C TYR A 68 21.64 -16.77 6.11
N TYR A 69 20.64 -17.39 5.50
CA TYR A 69 19.32 -17.54 6.10
C TYR A 69 18.55 -18.77 5.60
N SER A 70 17.51 -19.14 6.32
CA SER A 70 16.44 -20.00 5.83
C SER A 70 15.10 -19.30 6.00
N ILE A 71 14.13 -19.70 5.19
CA ILE A 71 12.75 -19.23 5.27
C ILE A 71 11.85 -20.45 5.35
N GLU A 72 10.99 -20.47 6.36
CA GLU A 72 9.96 -21.49 6.50
C GLU A 72 8.63 -20.81 6.76
N VAL A 73 7.62 -21.20 5.99
CA VAL A 73 6.27 -20.67 6.11
C VAL A 73 5.32 -21.82 6.39
N TYR A 74 4.47 -21.62 7.40
CA TYR A 74 3.46 -22.59 7.79
C TYR A 74 2.07 -21.98 7.68
N ASN A 75 1.10 -22.74 7.17
CA ASN A 75 -0.31 -22.36 7.21
C ASN A 75 -0.90 -22.62 8.62
N ALA A 76 -2.19 -22.31 8.81
CA ALA A 76 -2.89 -22.53 10.07
C ALA A 76 -2.92 -24.00 10.52
N ASP A 77 -2.81 -24.95 9.59
CA ASP A 77 -2.75 -26.39 9.85
C ASP A 77 -1.32 -26.90 10.11
N ASN A 78 -0.37 -25.98 10.28
CA ASN A 78 1.06 -26.26 10.50
C ASN A 78 1.73 -27.05 9.35
N GLN A 79 1.21 -26.92 8.13
CA GLN A 79 1.82 -27.49 6.92
C GLN A 79 2.77 -26.48 6.29
N LYS A 80 3.95 -26.95 5.88
CA LYS A 80 4.94 -26.12 5.19
C LYS A 80 4.44 -25.74 3.79
N VAL A 81 4.46 -24.46 3.49
CA VAL A 81 4.00 -23.85 2.23
C VAL A 81 5.01 -22.80 1.76
N ASP A 82 4.89 -22.31 0.52
CA ASP A 82 5.70 -21.20 -0.01
C ASP A 82 4.86 -20.28 -0.92
N PRO A 83 3.86 -19.56 -0.37
CA PRO A 83 2.92 -18.77 -1.18
C PRO A 83 3.40 -17.33 -1.44
N GLY A 84 4.49 -16.91 -0.81
CA GLY A 84 4.92 -15.52 -0.77
C GLY A 84 5.95 -15.14 -1.82
N LYS A 85 6.39 -13.89 -1.73
CA LYS A 85 7.45 -13.32 -2.55
C LYS A 85 8.57 -12.83 -1.66
N LEU A 86 9.79 -13.06 -2.11
CA LEU A 86 10.98 -12.54 -1.48
C LEU A 86 11.34 -11.16 -2.03
N ILE A 87 11.52 -10.19 -1.13
CA ILE A 87 11.99 -8.86 -1.44
C ILE A 87 13.33 -8.66 -0.72
N VAL A 88 14.39 -8.39 -1.48
CA VAL A 88 15.73 -8.15 -0.94
C VAL A 88 16.14 -6.70 -1.20
N THR A 89 16.79 -6.07 -0.22
CA THR A 89 17.34 -4.71 -0.32
C THR A 89 18.81 -4.77 0.07
N ASP A 90 19.66 -4.05 -0.66
CA ASP A 90 21.12 -4.02 -0.47
C ASP A 90 21.76 -5.42 -0.45
N MET A 91 21.14 -6.37 -1.14
CA MET A 91 21.62 -7.73 -1.33
C MET A 91 21.34 -8.19 -2.76
N ALA A 92 22.21 -9.05 -3.29
CA ALA A 92 22.00 -9.71 -4.57
C ALA A 92 20.88 -10.76 -4.48
N ALA A 93 20.42 -11.25 -5.63
CA ALA A 93 19.53 -12.40 -5.69
C ALA A 93 20.16 -13.59 -4.93
N PRO A 94 19.39 -14.29 -4.07
CA PRO A 94 19.94 -15.34 -3.25
C PRO A 94 20.25 -16.59 -4.07
N THR A 95 21.28 -17.31 -3.63
CA THR A 95 21.66 -18.62 -4.17
C THR A 95 21.34 -19.70 -3.14
N ASN A 96 20.79 -20.83 -3.61
CA ASN A 96 20.59 -22.01 -2.78
C ASN A 96 21.92 -22.71 -2.52
N LEU A 97 22.12 -23.11 -1.27
CA LEU A 97 23.21 -23.99 -0.86
C LEU A 97 22.70 -25.43 -0.73
N ASP A 98 23.60 -26.40 -0.87
CA ASP A 98 23.27 -27.84 -0.84
C ASP A 98 22.61 -28.29 0.48
N ASN A 99 22.78 -27.52 1.56
CA ASN A 99 22.20 -27.79 2.86
C ASN A 99 20.81 -27.14 3.08
N GLY A 100 20.21 -26.57 2.02
CA GLY A 100 18.88 -25.94 2.08
C GLY A 100 18.87 -24.53 2.66
N LEU A 101 20.04 -23.92 2.89
CA LEU A 101 20.16 -22.51 3.24
C LEU A 101 20.25 -21.63 1.98
N TYR A 102 19.91 -20.36 2.15
CA TYR A 102 20.13 -19.31 1.18
C TYR A 102 21.37 -18.49 1.55
N ALA A 103 22.13 -18.09 0.54
CA ALA A 103 23.20 -17.11 0.66
C ALA A 103 22.93 -15.92 -0.27
N ALA A 104 23.00 -14.70 0.25
CA ALA A 104 22.87 -13.48 -0.53
C ALA A 104 24.07 -12.57 -0.29
N LEU A 105 24.76 -12.16 -1.38
CA LEU A 105 25.88 -11.22 -1.30
C LEU A 105 25.34 -9.83 -0.93
N VAL A 106 25.88 -9.21 0.11
CA VAL A 106 25.52 -7.85 0.52
C VAL A 106 26.15 -6.85 -0.44
N THR A 107 25.31 -6.03 -1.08
CA THR A 107 25.72 -5.04 -2.08
C THR A 107 25.69 -3.61 -1.55
N GLY A 108 25.00 -3.36 -0.43
CA GLY A 108 24.86 -2.04 0.18
C GLY A 108 25.05 -2.02 1.70
N SER A 109 24.64 -0.93 2.34
CA SER A 109 24.86 -0.69 3.77
C SER A 109 23.73 -1.18 4.67
N ARG A 110 22.55 -1.49 4.10
CA ARG A 110 21.36 -1.86 4.86
C ARG A 110 20.76 -3.19 4.36
N PRO A 111 21.54 -4.30 4.37
CA PRO A 111 21.06 -5.59 3.94
C PRO A 111 19.82 -6.03 4.73
N MET A 112 18.70 -6.17 4.03
CA MET A 112 17.45 -6.63 4.62
C MET A 112 16.64 -7.46 3.64
N LEU A 113 15.87 -8.37 4.22
CA LEU A 113 15.00 -9.28 3.53
C LEU A 113 13.61 -9.17 4.11
N THR A 114 12.61 -9.02 3.24
CA THR A 114 11.21 -9.09 3.59
C THR A 114 10.57 -10.21 2.80
N TYR A 115 9.99 -11.18 3.49
CA TYR A 115 9.11 -12.17 2.88
C TYR A 115 7.67 -11.69 3.01
N SER A 116 6.96 -11.56 1.89
CA SER A 116 5.62 -10.99 1.81
C SER A 116 4.65 -11.98 1.21
N ILE A 117 3.58 -12.30 1.94
CA ILE A 117 2.43 -13.05 1.45
C ILE A 117 1.32 -12.03 1.23
N GLU A 118 0.80 -11.98 0.01
CA GLU A 118 -0.30 -11.09 -0.35
C GLU A 118 -1.37 -11.93 -1.03
N GLU A 119 -2.54 -12.02 -0.39
CA GLU A 119 -3.72 -12.66 -0.94
C GLU A 119 -4.73 -11.58 -1.31
N LYS A 120 -5.26 -11.69 -2.53
CA LYS A 120 -6.30 -10.82 -3.05
C LYS A 120 -7.42 -11.67 -3.61
N THR A 121 -8.67 -11.29 -3.33
CA THR A 121 -9.81 -11.86 -4.04
C THR A 121 -9.66 -11.59 -5.52
N SER A 122 -9.88 -12.61 -6.35
CA SER A 122 -9.82 -12.42 -7.79
C SER A 122 -10.97 -11.52 -8.25
N LEU A 123 -10.75 -10.74 -9.31
CA LEU A 123 -11.80 -9.88 -9.87
C LEU A 123 -13.04 -10.66 -10.30
N GLN A 124 -12.88 -11.93 -10.72
CA GLN A 124 -13.99 -12.80 -11.11
C GLN A 124 -14.77 -13.38 -9.93
N GLU A 125 -14.26 -13.22 -8.70
CA GLU A 125 -14.86 -13.76 -7.47
C GLU A 125 -15.49 -12.65 -6.61
N LEU A 126 -15.52 -11.41 -7.10
CA LEU A 126 -16.12 -10.30 -6.38
C LEU A 126 -17.64 -10.44 -6.35
N HIS A 127 -18.24 -10.21 -5.19
CA HIS A 127 -19.68 -10.26 -4.99
C HIS A 127 -20.16 -9.07 -4.15
N TYR A 128 -21.39 -8.65 -4.40
CA TYR A 128 -22.12 -7.69 -3.58
C TYR A 128 -23.50 -8.27 -3.27
N ASN A 129 -23.83 -8.46 -1.99
CA ASN A 129 -25.08 -9.10 -1.54
C ASN A 129 -25.36 -10.44 -2.27
N ASN A 130 -24.36 -11.32 -2.37
CA ASN A 130 -24.38 -12.59 -3.10
C ASN A 130 -24.61 -12.49 -4.62
N MET A 131 -24.63 -11.29 -5.20
CA MET A 131 -24.65 -11.10 -6.65
C MET A 131 -23.22 -10.94 -7.16
N PRO A 132 -22.83 -11.62 -8.26
CA PRO A 132 -21.50 -11.47 -8.83
C PRO A 132 -21.32 -10.07 -9.41
N ILE A 133 -20.12 -9.52 -9.23
CA ILE A 133 -19.69 -8.29 -9.90
C ILE A 133 -18.97 -8.70 -11.18
N THR A 134 -19.48 -8.27 -12.32
CA THR A 134 -18.88 -8.60 -13.62
C THR A 134 -18.06 -7.42 -14.13
N ILE A 135 -16.81 -7.68 -14.53
CA ILE A 135 -15.93 -6.67 -15.10
C ILE A 135 -15.59 -7.08 -16.53
N SER A 136 -15.93 -6.23 -17.49
CA SER A 136 -15.64 -6.45 -18.91
C SER A 136 -15.06 -5.17 -19.50
N GLY A 137 -13.74 -5.14 -19.66
CA GLY A 137 -13.01 -3.94 -20.11
C GLY A 137 -13.22 -2.75 -19.17
N ASP A 138 -13.85 -1.71 -19.70
CA ASP A 138 -14.19 -0.46 -19.04
C ASP A 138 -15.57 -0.47 -18.36
N THR A 139 -16.26 -1.61 -18.37
CA THR A 139 -17.57 -1.75 -17.72
C THR A 139 -17.50 -2.59 -16.45
N VAL A 140 -18.29 -2.18 -15.45
CA VAL A 140 -18.49 -2.87 -14.18
C VAL A 140 -19.99 -3.03 -13.95
N THR A 141 -20.46 -4.27 -13.84
CA THR A 141 -21.87 -4.58 -13.61
C THR A 141 -22.07 -5.04 -12.17
N ILE A 142 -22.97 -4.37 -11.45
CA ILE A 142 -23.40 -4.74 -10.10
C ILE A 142 -24.92 -4.82 -10.08
N GLY A 143 -25.46 -6.03 -9.97
CA GLY A 143 -26.90 -6.26 -10.10
C GLY A 143 -27.41 -5.80 -11.46
N LYS A 144 -28.27 -4.78 -11.46
CA LYS A 144 -28.87 -4.19 -12.67
C LYS A 144 -28.13 -2.96 -13.21
N LEU A 145 -27.15 -2.45 -12.46
CA LEU A 145 -26.41 -1.25 -12.80
C LEU A 145 -25.19 -1.63 -13.63
N VAL A 146 -24.99 -0.96 -14.76
CA VAL A 146 -23.80 -1.11 -15.61
C VAL A 146 -23.05 0.22 -15.60
N PHE A 147 -21.93 0.25 -14.89
CA PHE A 147 -21.08 1.43 -14.77
C PHE A 147 -20.01 1.42 -15.86
N THR A 148 -19.82 2.56 -16.53
CA THR A 148 -18.67 2.78 -17.43
C THR A 148 -17.62 3.58 -16.68
N ARG A 149 -16.37 3.13 -16.69
CA ARG A 149 -15.24 3.79 -16.03
C ARG A 149 -14.12 4.13 -17.00
N SER A 150 -13.44 5.22 -16.72
CA SER A 150 -12.20 5.62 -17.40
C SER A 150 -11.04 4.66 -17.09
N VAL A 151 -9.92 4.84 -17.80
CA VAL A 151 -8.67 4.09 -17.57
C VAL A 151 -8.13 4.26 -16.14
N SER A 152 -8.37 5.40 -15.50
CA SER A 152 -8.01 5.64 -14.10
C SER A 152 -9.02 5.07 -13.10
N GLY A 153 -10.06 4.39 -13.56
CA GLY A 153 -11.10 3.78 -12.73
C GLY A 153 -12.23 4.71 -12.31
N VAL A 154 -12.17 6.01 -12.63
CA VAL A 154 -13.26 6.96 -12.33
C VAL A 154 -14.46 6.62 -13.19
N VAL A 155 -15.63 6.43 -12.56
CA VAL A 155 -16.90 6.16 -13.25
C VAL A 155 -17.34 7.42 -13.97
N THR A 156 -17.65 7.28 -15.25
CA THR A 156 -18.08 8.36 -16.14
C THR A 156 -19.55 8.29 -16.50
N ASP A 157 -20.14 7.10 -16.41
CA ASP A 157 -21.54 6.88 -16.75
C ASP A 157 -22.12 5.68 -15.98
N VAL A 158 -23.45 5.66 -15.84
CA VAL A 158 -24.19 4.51 -15.30
C VAL A 158 -25.44 4.26 -16.13
N HIS A 159 -25.51 3.06 -16.68
CA HIS A 159 -26.66 2.56 -17.43
C HIS A 159 -27.54 1.66 -16.55
N PHE A 160 -28.86 1.82 -16.73
CA PHE A 160 -29.90 1.04 -16.04
C PHE A 160 -31.14 0.95 -16.92
N ASP A 161 -31.62 -0.27 -17.15
CA ASP A 161 -32.84 -0.54 -17.90
C ASP A 161 -34.09 -0.38 -17.01
N GLY A 162 -34.50 0.87 -16.79
CA GLY A 162 -35.70 1.20 -16.03
C GLY A 162 -35.92 2.71 -15.91
N ASN A 163 -36.70 3.13 -14.92
CA ASN A 163 -36.99 4.55 -14.71
C ASN A 163 -36.04 5.23 -13.71
N ILE A 164 -36.06 6.57 -13.66
CA ILE A 164 -35.16 7.38 -12.82
C ILE A 164 -35.34 7.12 -11.32
N LEU A 165 -36.56 6.79 -10.87
CA LEU A 165 -36.85 6.51 -9.45
C LEU A 165 -36.22 5.19 -9.03
N GLU A 166 -36.32 4.17 -9.89
CA GLU A 166 -35.69 2.87 -9.69
C GLU A 166 -34.17 2.96 -9.74
N LEU A 167 -33.60 3.69 -10.72
CA LEU A 167 -32.16 3.97 -10.78
C LEU A 167 -31.67 4.59 -9.46
N THR A 168 -32.38 5.60 -8.95
CA THR A 168 -32.01 6.29 -7.71
C THR A 168 -32.01 5.32 -6.53
N LYS A 169 -33.00 4.42 -6.47
CA LYS A 169 -33.09 3.39 -5.41
C LYS A 169 -31.92 2.41 -5.48
N GLU A 170 -31.58 1.91 -6.66
CA GLU A 170 -30.46 0.97 -6.85
C GLU A 170 -29.11 1.63 -6.51
N LEU A 171 -28.89 2.87 -6.94
CA LEU A 171 -27.69 3.64 -6.57
C LEU A 171 -27.61 3.90 -5.06
N THR A 172 -28.75 4.21 -4.42
CA THR A 172 -28.81 4.43 -2.96
C THR A 172 -28.44 3.16 -2.19
N ALA A 173 -28.75 1.97 -2.71
CA ALA A 173 -28.32 0.71 -2.09
C ALA A 173 -26.79 0.56 -2.06
N LEU A 174 -26.10 1.13 -3.04
CA LEU A 174 -24.64 1.27 -3.07
C LEU A 174 -24.13 2.55 -2.38
N ASN A 175 -25.00 3.24 -1.65
CA ASN A 175 -24.74 4.48 -0.91
C ASN A 175 -24.23 5.63 -1.82
N MET A 176 -24.65 5.66 -3.08
CA MET A 176 -24.28 6.69 -4.06
C MET A 176 -25.51 7.38 -4.65
N THR A 177 -25.30 8.56 -5.25
CA THR A 177 -26.32 9.29 -6.00
C THR A 177 -25.94 9.42 -7.48
N PRO A 178 -26.89 9.75 -8.38
CA PRO A 178 -26.55 10.08 -9.77
C PRO A 178 -25.54 11.22 -9.87
N GLU A 179 -25.65 12.22 -8.98
CA GLU A 179 -24.72 13.35 -8.93
C GLU A 179 -23.28 12.91 -8.60
N ASP A 180 -23.10 11.92 -7.72
CA ASP A 180 -21.77 11.40 -7.40
C ASP A 180 -21.10 10.75 -8.61
N VAL A 181 -21.88 10.06 -9.45
CA VAL A 181 -21.40 9.45 -10.70
C VAL A 181 -20.97 10.53 -11.69
N TYR A 182 -21.87 11.46 -12.03
CA TYR A 182 -21.60 12.45 -13.08
C TYR A 182 -20.58 13.53 -12.67
N ASN A 183 -20.38 13.75 -11.37
CA ASN A 183 -19.31 14.60 -10.86
C ASN A 183 -17.97 13.85 -10.69
N GLY A 184 -17.87 12.59 -11.13
CA GLY A 184 -16.64 11.80 -11.09
C GLY A 184 -16.16 11.47 -9.67
N LYS A 185 -17.07 11.43 -8.69
CA LYS A 185 -16.74 11.12 -7.29
C LYS A 185 -16.68 9.62 -7.01
N VAL A 186 -17.17 8.79 -7.94
CA VAL A 186 -17.16 7.33 -7.82
C VAL A 186 -15.93 6.78 -8.57
N CYS A 187 -15.09 6.03 -7.85
CA CYS A 187 -13.99 5.27 -8.43
C CYS A 187 -14.33 3.78 -8.32
N MET A 188 -14.14 3.05 -9.41
CA MET A 188 -14.25 1.61 -9.51
C MET A 188 -13.01 1.06 -10.20
N SER A 189 -11.80 1.50 -9.82
CA SER A 189 -10.57 0.82 -10.26
C SER A 189 -10.56 -0.64 -9.78
N ASN A 190 -9.78 -1.51 -10.41
CA ASN A 190 -9.71 -2.91 -9.97
C ASN A 190 -9.28 -3.04 -8.50
N ASP A 191 -8.32 -2.22 -8.05
CA ASP A 191 -7.88 -2.22 -6.66
C ASP A 191 -8.98 -1.73 -5.71
N VAL A 192 -9.74 -0.70 -6.07
CA VAL A 192 -10.89 -0.23 -5.28
C VAL A 192 -11.98 -1.29 -5.21
N LEU A 193 -12.27 -1.98 -6.32
CA LEU A 193 -13.26 -3.05 -6.34
C LEU A 193 -12.85 -4.20 -5.42
N ILE A 194 -11.59 -4.63 -5.46
CA ILE A 194 -11.08 -5.68 -4.56
C ILE A 194 -11.10 -5.19 -3.11
N GLN A 195 -10.72 -3.94 -2.85
CA GLN A 195 -10.70 -3.38 -1.50
C GLN A 195 -12.08 -3.33 -0.84
N ASN A 196 -13.13 -3.01 -1.62
CA ASN A 196 -14.47 -2.84 -1.07
C ASN A 196 -15.37 -4.09 -1.19
N PHE A 197 -15.18 -4.94 -2.20
CA PHE A 197 -16.03 -6.12 -2.44
C PHE A 197 -15.31 -7.45 -2.27
N GLY A 198 -14.00 -7.42 -2.07
CA GLY A 198 -13.18 -8.60 -1.85
C GLY A 198 -12.38 -8.49 -0.56
N MET A 199 -11.18 -9.05 -0.62
CA MET A 199 -10.24 -9.13 0.47
C MET A 199 -8.85 -8.78 -0.04
N ILE A 200 -8.09 -8.03 0.75
CA ILE A 200 -6.65 -7.85 0.57
C ILE A 200 -5.99 -8.17 1.90
N CYS A 201 -5.32 -9.32 1.97
CA CYS A 201 -4.58 -9.73 3.15
C CYS A 201 -3.10 -9.67 2.85
N LYS A 202 -2.36 -8.96 3.70
CA LYS A 202 -0.91 -8.87 3.59
C LYS A 202 -0.26 -9.24 4.91
N GLN A 203 0.63 -10.23 4.85
CA GLN A 203 1.47 -10.65 5.97
C GLN A 203 2.93 -10.58 5.54
N THR A 204 3.77 -9.99 6.38
CA THR A 204 5.18 -9.81 6.09
C THR A 204 6.03 -10.14 7.29
N ALA A 205 7.15 -10.82 7.08
CA ALA A 205 8.23 -10.91 8.05
C ALA A 205 9.48 -10.26 7.45
N THR A 206 10.21 -9.53 8.28
CA THR A 206 11.45 -8.85 7.86
C THR A 206 12.60 -9.26 8.75
N SER A 207 13.75 -9.51 8.14
CA SER A 207 15.00 -9.78 8.82
C SER A 207 16.08 -8.82 8.32
N LYS A 208 16.91 -8.34 9.23
CA LYS A 208 17.95 -7.33 8.98
C LYS A 208 19.32 -7.87 9.34
N TRP A 209 20.32 -7.60 8.52
CA TRP A 209 21.73 -7.91 8.77
C TRP A 209 22.56 -6.66 9.09
N TYR A 210 21.91 -5.57 9.47
CA TYR A 210 22.57 -4.35 9.89
C TYR A 210 22.05 -3.92 11.27
N ASN A 211 22.89 -3.22 12.02
CA ASN A 211 22.48 -2.61 13.28
C ASN A 211 21.74 -1.31 12.98
N ASP A 212 20.56 -1.12 13.57
CA ASP A 212 19.81 0.14 13.50
C ASP A 212 20.50 1.22 14.38
N ALA A 213 21.75 1.59 14.07
CA ALA A 213 22.41 2.76 14.66
C ALA A 213 22.02 4.07 13.93
N ASP A 214 21.40 3.96 12.76
CA ASP A 214 20.73 5.05 12.05
C ASP A 214 19.38 4.55 11.50
N ALA A 215 18.29 4.88 12.20
CA ALA A 215 16.95 4.77 11.64
C ALA A 215 16.14 6.03 11.94
N ILE A 216 16.23 6.93 10.96
CA ILE A 216 15.32 8.00 10.60
C ILE A 216 13.85 7.55 10.75
N LYS A 217 13.04 8.49 11.27
CA LYS A 217 11.57 8.57 11.36
C LYS A 217 10.79 7.43 10.70
N ASN A 218 10.00 6.74 11.51
CA ASN A 218 8.82 6.00 11.06
C ASN A 218 7.99 6.89 10.13
N ILE A 219 7.98 6.57 8.84
CA ILE A 219 6.92 7.04 7.96
C ILE A 219 5.76 6.08 8.19
N THR A 220 4.73 6.58 8.85
CA THR A 220 3.43 5.92 8.87
C THR A 220 2.89 5.96 7.45
N ILE A 221 2.85 4.82 6.78
CA ILE A 221 2.08 4.67 5.54
C ILE A 221 0.59 4.68 5.96
N PRO A 222 -0.25 5.57 5.40
CA PRO A 222 -1.67 5.58 5.70
C PRO A 222 -2.33 4.24 5.38
N LYS A 223 -3.27 3.84 6.23
CA LYS A 223 -3.86 2.50 6.25
C LYS A 223 -4.96 2.28 5.20
N THR A 224 -5.38 3.29 4.44
CA THR A 224 -6.42 3.19 3.39
C THR A 224 -6.33 4.29 2.33
N GLY A 225 -6.71 3.94 1.09
CA GLY A 225 -6.97 4.85 -0.02
C GLY A 225 -6.12 4.51 -1.25
N ASP A 226 -6.72 4.54 -2.44
CA ASP A 226 -5.97 4.58 -3.71
C ASP A 226 -4.79 5.52 -3.51
N ALA A 227 -3.58 5.06 -3.83
CA ALA A 227 -2.54 6.01 -4.11
C ALA A 227 -2.82 6.51 -5.54
N PRO A 228 -3.45 7.69 -5.76
CA PRO A 228 -3.19 8.36 -7.00
C PRO A 228 -1.69 8.66 -7.00
N LEU A 229 -1.06 8.41 -8.14
CA LEU A 229 0.35 8.62 -8.49
C LEU A 229 0.88 10.07 -8.28
N ASN A 230 0.29 10.87 -7.37
CA ASN A 230 0.64 12.26 -7.11
C ASN A 230 1.26 12.52 -5.72
N ALA A 231 1.41 11.51 -4.86
CA ALA A 231 2.12 11.69 -3.58
C ALA A 231 3.62 12.01 -3.73
N LEU A 232 4.20 11.77 -4.92
CA LEU A 232 5.59 12.12 -5.22
C LEU A 232 5.78 13.58 -5.72
N PHE A 233 4.74 14.27 -6.17
CA PHE A 233 4.89 15.62 -6.75
C PHE A 233 4.70 16.78 -5.76
N ILE A 234 4.08 16.55 -4.60
CA ILE A 234 3.89 17.62 -3.60
C ILE A 234 5.06 17.71 -2.60
N ALA A 235 5.81 16.62 -2.42
CA ALA A 235 7.00 16.62 -1.57
C ALA A 235 8.21 17.35 -2.18
N LEU A 236 8.24 17.56 -3.51
CA LEU A 236 9.34 18.27 -4.18
C LEU A 236 9.09 19.78 -4.36
N VAL A 237 7.85 20.27 -4.28
CA VAL A 237 7.51 21.69 -4.51
C VAL A 237 7.36 22.51 -3.23
N THR A 238 7.23 21.87 -2.07
CA THR A 238 7.15 22.56 -0.76
C THR A 238 8.48 22.74 -0.05
N LEU A 239 9.57 22.14 -0.54
CA LEU A 239 10.91 22.26 0.06
C LEU A 239 11.81 23.31 -0.62
N VAL A 240 11.38 23.91 -1.74
CA VAL A 240 12.15 24.95 -2.45
C VAL A 240 11.62 26.38 -2.17
N THR A 241 10.38 26.55 -1.71
CA THR A 241 9.81 27.90 -1.48
C THR A 241 9.98 28.42 -0.04
N THR A 242 10.12 27.55 0.96
CA THR A 242 10.39 27.96 2.36
C THR A 242 11.88 28.07 2.71
N GLY A 243 12.78 27.50 1.90
CA GLY A 243 14.23 27.69 2.05
C GLY A 243 14.76 29.00 1.43
N ALA A 244 14.08 29.56 0.43
CA ALA A 244 14.50 30.80 -0.23
C ALA A 244 13.99 32.08 0.45
N ALA A 245 12.92 32.01 1.25
CA ALA A 245 12.35 33.18 1.94
C ALA A 245 13.03 33.51 3.29
N ILE A 246 13.75 32.56 3.90
CA ILE A 246 14.46 32.78 5.18
C ILE A 246 15.88 33.35 4.94
N CYS A 247 16.44 33.22 3.75
CA CYS A 247 17.74 33.82 3.42
C CYS A 247 17.66 35.28 2.95
N PHE A 248 16.48 35.84 2.68
CA PHE A 248 16.32 37.24 2.29
C PHE A 248 15.97 38.20 3.42
N SER A 249 15.62 37.71 4.61
CA SER A 249 15.26 38.56 5.77
C SER A 249 16.40 38.78 6.78
N CYS A 250 17.58 38.14 6.59
CA CYS A 250 18.78 38.40 7.40
C CYS A 250 19.75 39.44 6.80
N ARG A 251 19.43 40.07 5.67
CA ARG A 251 20.15 41.23 5.15
C ARG A 251 19.20 42.38 4.88
N PHE A 252 18.77 43.11 5.90
CA PHE A 252 18.54 44.57 5.85
C PHE A 252 18.26 45.08 7.27
N LYS A 253 19.33 45.13 8.08
CA LYS A 253 19.41 46.07 9.20
C LYS A 253 20.49 47.09 8.84
N GLN A 254 20.11 48.12 8.09
CA GLN A 254 20.83 49.39 8.03
C GLN A 254 19.86 50.50 8.43
N LYS A 255 20.13 51.07 9.62
CA LYS A 255 20.11 52.50 10.01
C LYS A 255 19.12 53.43 9.28
N LYS A 256 18.30 54.22 9.97
CA LYS A 256 18.59 55.38 10.85
C LYS A 256 17.23 55.77 11.51
N ASP A 257 17.17 56.36 12.70
CA ASP A 257 17.76 57.65 13.06
C ASP A 257 18.96 57.59 14.01
#